data_AF-A0A2Z5G4C8-F1
#
_entry.id   AF-A0A2Z5G4C8-F1
#
_cell.length_a   1.000
_cell.length_b   1.000
_cell.length_c   1.000
_cell.angle_alpha   90.00
_cell.angle_beta   90.00
_cell.angle_gamma   90.00
#
_symmetry.space_group_name_H-M   'P 1'
#
loop_
_entity.id
_entity.type
_entity.pdbx_description
1 polymer ?
#
loop_
_entity_poly.entity_id
_entity_poly.type
_entity_poly.pdbx_seq_one_letter_code
_entity_poly.pdbx_strand_id
1 'polypeptide(L)' 'MHVLLIAADDAQDNDNFLKGNVERIELGKLKGNEGDQNYDIPAGTDLAKFHRIAIYCVRFNANFGTAPLEK' A
#
# COMPACT_ATOMS: atom_id res chain seq x y z
N MET A 1 -6.78 4.58 -8.40
CA MET A 1 -6.58 3.73 -7.21
C MET A 1 -5.33 2.92 -7.44
N HIS A 2 -4.43 2.88 -6.46
CA HIS A 2 -3.12 2.25 -6.53
C HIS A 2 -2.95 1.32 -5.34
N VAL A 3 -2.32 0.17 -5.59
CA VAL A 3 -1.96 -0.80 -4.58
C VAL A 3 -0.49 -0.61 -4.27
N LEU A 4 -0.21 -0.29 -3.01
CA LEU A 4 1.12 0.06 -2.54
C LEU A 4 1.53 -0.88 -1.43
N LEU A 5 2.78 -1.32 -1.45
CA LEU A 5 3.42 -1.97 -0.32
C LEU A 5 4.19 -0.90 0.48
N ILE A 6 3.97 -0.80 1.78
CA ILE A 6 4.45 0.33 2.61
C ILE A 6 5.28 -0.14 3.80
N ALA A 7 6.22 0.71 4.22
CA ALA A 7 7.05 0.52 5.40
C ALA A 7 6.57 1.40 6.57
N ALA A 8 5.36 1.12 7.06
CA ALA A 8 4.78 1.81 8.21
C ALA A 8 3.84 0.87 8.97
N ASP A 9 3.86 0.97 10.30
CA ASP A 9 3.00 0.16 11.16
C ASP A 9 1.55 0.66 11.16
N ASP A 10 1.34 1.97 10.97
CA ASP A 10 0.08 2.69 11.22
C ASP A 10 -0.32 3.68 10.12
N ALA A 11 -0.32 3.25 8.85
CA ALA A 11 -0.75 4.12 7.75
C ALA A 11 -2.28 4.23 7.57
N GLN A 12 -3.10 3.92 8.59
CA GLN A 12 -4.55 4.11 8.48
C GLN A 12 -4.94 5.60 8.48
N ASP A 13 -4.10 6.46 9.06
CA ASP A 13 -4.29 7.91 9.02
C ASP A 13 -3.73 8.50 7.71
N ASN A 14 -4.57 9.24 6.98
CA ASN A 14 -4.18 9.97 5.78
C ASN A 14 -3.03 10.94 6.05
N ASP A 15 -3.07 11.65 7.17
CA ASP A 15 -2.04 12.64 7.46
C ASP A 15 -0.69 11.96 7.66
N ASN A 16 -0.66 10.79 8.29
CA ASN A 16 0.57 10.01 8.44
C ASN A 16 1.07 9.45 7.09
N PHE A 17 0.16 8.89 6.28
CA PHE A 17 0.49 8.36 4.94
C PHE A 17 1.02 9.43 3.96
N LEU A 18 0.63 10.70 4.15
CA LEU A 18 0.97 11.82 3.26
C LEU A 18 2.16 12.67 3.75
N LYS A 19 2.56 12.57 5.01
CA LYS A 19 3.66 13.36 5.63
C LYS A 19 5.06 13.14 5.01
N GLY A 20 5.18 12.31 3.98
CA GLY A 20 6.39 12.16 3.17
C GLY A 20 7.42 11.18 3.71
N ASN A 21 7.28 10.71 4.95
CA ASN A 21 8.22 9.80 5.59
C ASN A 21 7.87 8.32 5.40
N VAL A 22 6.71 8.02 4.82
CA VAL A 22 6.29 6.64 4.56
C VAL A 22 6.89 6.17 3.23
N GLU A 23 7.91 5.32 3.33
CA GLU A 23 8.45 4.62 2.17
C GLU A 23 7.41 3.65 1.59
N ARG A 24 7.31 3.62 0.26
CA ARG A 24 6.29 2.85 -0.46
C ARG A 24 6.78 2.35 -1.80
N ILE A 25 6.32 1.16 -2.18
CA ILE A 25 6.56 0.52 -3.46
C ILE A 25 5.20 0.38 -4.16
N GLU A 26 5.10 0.86 -5.40
CA GLU A 26 3.89 0.69 -6.19
C GLU A 26 3.86 -0.71 -6.80
N LEU A 27 2.85 -1.51 -6.41
CA LEU A 27 2.61 -2.84 -6.99
C LEU A 27 1.74 -2.75 -8.24
N GLY A 28 0.98 -1.67 -8.40
CA GLY A 28 0.24 -1.33 -9.60
C GLY A 28 -1.08 -0.63 -9.33
N LYS A 29 -1.87 -0.45 -10.39
CA LYS A 29 -3.23 0.10 -10.27
C LYS A 29 -4.19 -0.95 -9.71
N LEU A 30 -5.19 -0.50 -8.94
CA LEU A 30 -6.29 -1.36 -8.51
C LEU A 30 -7.00 -1.90 -9.76
N LYS A 31 -7.10 -3.23 -9.88
CA LYS A 31 -7.64 -3.92 -11.07
C LYS A 31 -9.18 -4.00 -11.03
N GLY A 32 -9.77 -4.08 -9.84
CA GLY A 32 -11.20 -4.13 -9.61
C GLY A 32 -11.51 -3.91 -8.12
N ASN A 33 -12.78 -3.69 -7.80
CA ASN A 33 -13.28 -3.50 -6.43
C ASN A 33 -13.93 -4.78 -5.84
N GLU A 34 -14.03 -5.84 -6.65
CA GLU A 34 -14.62 -7.12 -6.27
C GLU A 34 -13.70 -8.28 -6.68
N GLY A 35 -13.74 -9.36 -5.89
CA GLY A 35 -12.93 -10.55 -6.11
C GLY A 35 -11.45 -10.38 -5.77
N ASP A 36 -10.71 -11.48 -5.91
CA ASP A 36 -9.29 -11.56 -5.57
C ASP A 36 -8.43 -10.89 -6.64
N GLN A 37 -7.40 -10.17 -6.18
CA GLN A 37 -6.50 -9.41 -7.05
C GLN A 37 -5.05 -9.75 -6.70
N ASN A 38 -4.33 -10.30 -7.67
CA ASN A 38 -2.93 -10.68 -7.49
C ASN A 38 -1.99 -9.62 -8.04
N TYR A 39 -0.93 -9.31 -7.30
CA TYR A 39 0.09 -8.33 -7.66
C TYR A 39 1.48 -8.92 -7.43
N ASP A 40 2.38 -8.70 -8.37
CA ASP A 40 3.77 -9.15 -8.23
C ASP A 40 4.51 -8.23 -7.26
N ILE A 41 5.20 -8.85 -6.30
CA ILE A 41 6.13 -8.15 -5.42
C ILE A 41 7.51 -8.16 -6.09
N PRO A 42 8.17 -7.00 -6.26
CA PRO A 42 9.52 -6.94 -6.83
C PRO A 42 10.49 -7.87 -6.08
N ALA A 43 11.33 -8.58 -6.84
CA ALA A 43 12.34 -9.46 -6.27
C ALA A 43 13.32 -8.68 -5.38
N GLY A 44 13.65 -9.25 -4.22
CA GLY A 44 14.54 -8.61 -3.24
C GLY A 44 13.86 -7.55 -2.36
N THR A 45 12.53 -7.41 -2.43
CA THR A 45 11.79 -6.57 -1.48
C THR A 45 11.97 -7.10 -0.06
N ASP A 46 12.39 -6.24 0.86
CA ASP A 46 12.46 -6.56 2.29
C ASP A 46 11.06 -6.55 2.90
N LEU A 47 10.46 -7.73 3.04
CA LEU A 47 9.12 -7.90 3.62
C LEU A 47 9.08 -7.72 5.15
N ALA A 48 10.23 -7.65 5.83
CA ALA A 48 10.24 -7.27 7.25
C ALA A 48 10.05 -5.74 7.38
N LYS A 49 10.63 -4.97 6.46
CA LYS A 49 10.43 -3.52 6.36
C LYS A 49 9.07 -3.19 5.74
N PHE A 50 8.77 -3.74 4.57
CA PHE A 50 7.58 -3.48 3.78
C PHE A 50 6.51 -4.55 4.02
N HIS A 51 5.73 -4.38 5.08
CA HIS A 51 4.89 -5.45 5.63
C HIS A 51 3.39 -5.11 5.64
N ARG A 52 2.95 -4.04 4.96
CA ARG A 52 1.53 -3.68 4.83
C ARG A 52 1.18 -3.25 3.41
N ILE A 53 -0.08 -3.48 3.03
CA ILE A 53 -0.67 -3.05 1.77
C ILE A 53 -1.56 -1.84 2.02
N ALA A 54 -1.44 -0.79 1.21
CA ALA A 54 -2.29 0.39 1.21
C ALA A 54 -3.00 0.59 -0.14
N ILE A 55 -4.27 0.99 -0.07
CA ILE A 55 -5.08 1.33 -1.24
C ILE A 55 -5.16 2.85 -1.36
N TYR A 56 -4.40 3.42 -2.29
CA TYR A 56 -4.24 4.86 -2.42
C TYR A 56 -5.02 5.46 -3.60
N CYS A 57 -5.72 6.56 -3.35
CA CYS A 57 -6.37 7.36 -4.37
C CYS A 57 -5.59 8.64 -4.67
N VAL A 58 -4.86 8.66 -5.78
CA VAL A 58 -4.10 9.83 -6.26
C VAL A 58 -4.99 11.06 -6.45
N ARG A 59 -6.20 10.90 -6.98
CA ARG A 59 -7.09 12.02 -7.30
C ARG A 59 -7.56 12.80 -6.06
N PHE A 60 -7.84 12.08 -4.99
CA PHE A 60 -8.32 12.67 -3.73
C PHE A 60 -7.19 12.84 -2.71
N ASN A 61 -5.96 12.47 -3.07
CA ASN A 61 -4.82 12.44 -2.17
C ASN A 61 -5.15 11.74 -0.85
N ALA A 62 -5.76 10.56 -0.93
CA ALA A 62 -6.32 9.85 0.22
C ALA A 62 -5.98 8.37 0.19
N ASN A 63 -5.58 7.82 1.33
CA ASN A 63 -5.54 6.40 1.63
C ASN A 63 -6.96 5.89 1.99
N PHE A 64 -7.40 4.84 1.31
CA PHE A 64 -8.71 4.24 1.51
C PHE A 64 -8.68 3.10 2.51
N GLY A 65 -7.51 2.51 2.75
CA GLY A 65 -7.37 1.43 3.70
C GLY A 65 -5.99 0.81 3.67
N THR A 66 -5.61 0.23 4.81
CA THR A 66 -4.32 -0.44 5.01
C THR A 66 -4.55 -1.77 5.70
N ALA A 67 -3.91 -2.83 5.21
CA ALA A 67 -3.94 -4.17 5.80
C ALA A 67 -2.52 -4.72 5.98
N PRO A 68 -2.25 -5.52 7.03
CA PRO A 68 -0.97 -6.21 7.15
C PRO A 68 -0.81 -7.25 6.02
N LEU A 69 0.44 -7.50 5.62
CA LEU A 69 0.78 -8.62 4.77
C LEU A 69 0.89 -9.87 5.65
N GLU A 70 -0.07 -10.78 5.53
CA GLU A 70 -0.06 -12.06 6.24
C GLU A 70 0.56 -13.15 5.35
N LYS A 71 1.29 -14.09 5.97
CA LYS A 71 1.86 -15.26 5.31
C LYS A 71 0.85 -16.40 5.22
#